data_AF-E9HKY6-F1
#
_entry.id   AF-E9HKY6-F1
#
_cell.length_a   1.000
_cell.length_b   1.000
_cell.length_c   1.000
_cell.angle_alpha   90.00
_cell.angle_beta   90.00
_cell.angle_gamma   90.00
#
_symmetry.space_group_name_H-M   'P 1'
#
loop_
_entity.id
_entity.type
_entity.pdbx_description
1 polymer ?
#
loop_
_entity_poly.entity_id
_entity_poly.type
_entity_poly.pdbx_seq_one_letter_code
_entity_poly.pdbx_strand_id
1 'polypeptide(L)'
;MHPGKYRHFDLEASLVRFLVALQSKGIQIPSEIKLLFNADGLPLSKSGFNEFWPILVRIQGYDFVFAAGIYQGRGKPADVNVYLKFFAADI
;
A
#
# COMPACT_ATOMS: atom_id res chain seq x y z
N MET A 1 0.39 9.68 -13.50
CA MET A 1 -0.03 8.43 -14.15
C MET A 1 -1.32 8.72 -14.91
N HIS A 2 -1.29 8.95 -16.21
CA HIS A 2 -2.52 9.30 -16.93
C HIS A 2 -3.55 8.16 -16.87
N PRO A 3 -4.85 8.43 -16.66
CA PRO A 3 -5.49 9.75 -16.52
C PRO A 3 -5.52 10.33 -15.09
N GLY A 4 -5.00 9.61 -14.09
CA GLY A 4 -5.05 9.98 -12.68
C GLY A 4 -3.74 10.52 -12.07
N LYS A 5 -3.69 10.48 -10.74
CA LYS A 5 -2.53 10.82 -9.92
C LYS A 5 -2.11 9.61 -9.11
N TYR A 6 -0.82 9.41 -8.98
CA TYR A 6 -0.24 8.33 -8.17
C TYR A 6 0.71 8.93 -7.15
N ARG A 7 0.66 8.41 -5.92
CA ARG A 7 1.64 8.67 -4.87
C ARG A 7 2.15 7.34 -4.35
N HIS A 8 3.46 7.19 -4.34
CA HIS A 8 4.15 6.07 -3.73
C HIS A 8 4.46 6.37 -2.26
N PHE A 9 4.45 5.34 -1.42
CA PHE A 9 4.87 5.40 -0.03
C PHE A 9 5.94 4.34 0.19
N ASP A 10 7.03 4.77 0.79
CA ASP A 10 8.21 3.96 1.06
C ASP A 10 7.87 2.75 1.94
N LEU A 11 8.10 1.54 1.40
CA LEU A 11 7.90 0.27 2.09
C LEU A 11 8.88 0.11 3.25
N GLU A 12 10.16 0.43 3.08
CA GLU A 12 11.20 0.33 4.12
C GLU A 12 10.81 1.19 5.33
N ALA A 13 10.46 2.46 5.07
CA ALA A 13 10.04 3.36 6.14
C ALA A 13 8.81 2.83 6.90
N SER A 14 7.91 2.11 6.22
CA SER A 14 6.73 1.50 6.83
C SER A 14 7.08 0.27 7.68
N LEU A 15 8.02 -0.56 7.21
CA LEU A 15 8.53 -1.72 7.95
C LEU A 15 9.33 -1.29 9.19
N VAL A 16 10.16 -0.25 9.08
CA VAL A 16 10.87 0.33 10.23
C VAL A 16 9.89 0.82 11.29
N ARG A 17 8.82 1.53 10.90
CA ARG A 17 7.76 1.95 11.84
C ARG A 17 7.09 0.77 12.54
N PHE A 18 6.84 -0.32 11.81
CA PHE A 18 6.31 -1.55 12.39
C PHE A 18 7.26 -2.17 13.42
N LEU A 19 8.55 -2.30 13.08
CA LEU A 19 9.57 -2.86 13.99
C LEU A 19 9.72 -2.03 15.27
N VAL A 20 9.75 -0.70 15.14
CA VAL A 20 9.75 0.22 16.29
C VAL A 20 8.49 0.03 17.15
N ALA A 21 7.34 -0.19 16.53
CA ALA A 21 6.10 -0.44 17.26
C ALA A 21 6.06 -1.80 17.97
N LEU A 22 6.75 -2.84 17.46
CA LEU A 22 6.94 -4.10 18.17
C LEU A 22 7.86 -3.90 19.38
N GLN A 23 9.00 -3.24 19.16
CA GLN A 23 9.99 -2.99 20.20
C GLN A 23 9.39 -2.17 21.36
N SER A 24 8.61 -1.12 21.07
CA SER A 24 7.98 -0.29 22.10
C SER A 24 6.92 -1.04 22.94
N LYS A 25 6.35 -2.11 22.39
CA LYS A 25 5.41 -3.01 23.09
C LYS A 25 6.11 -4.16 23.80
N GLY A 26 7.44 -4.25 23.74
CA GLY A 26 8.20 -5.38 24.28
C GLY A 26 7.96 -6.70 23.54
N ILE A 27 7.47 -6.64 22.29
CA ILE A 27 7.25 -7.81 21.46
C ILE A 27 8.56 -8.16 20.76
N GLN A 28 8.96 -9.42 20.81
CA GLN A 28 10.15 -9.91 20.12
C GLN A 28 10.05 -9.66 18.62
N ILE A 29 11.12 -9.10 18.04
CA ILE A 29 11.22 -8.88 16.59
C ILE A 29 11.34 -10.25 15.91
N PRO A 30 10.47 -10.56 14.94
CA PRO A 30 10.56 -11.82 14.21
C PRO A 30 11.76 -11.81 13.26
N SER A 31 12.33 -12.99 13.00
CA SER A 31 13.41 -13.16 12.02
C SER A 31 12.92 -13.10 10.56
N GLU A 32 11.62 -13.27 10.34
CA GLU A 32 10.97 -13.19 9.04
C GLU A 32 9.68 -12.37 9.15
N ILE A 33 9.43 -11.53 8.15
CA ILE A 33 8.19 -10.76 8.01
C ILE A 33 7.51 -11.20 6.72
N LYS A 34 6.28 -11.71 6.81
CA LYS A 34 5.46 -12.07 5.65
C LYS A 34 4.52 -10.94 5.31
N LEU A 35 4.58 -10.48 4.06
CA LEU A 35 3.76 -9.38 3.56
C LEU A 35 2.62 -9.93 2.70
N LEU A 36 1.41 -9.47 2.99
CA LEU A 36 0.22 -9.70 2.18
C LEU A 36 -0.15 -8.39 1.50
N PHE A 37 -0.26 -8.38 0.18
CA PHE A 37 -0.62 -7.19 -0.58
C PHE A 37 -1.98 -7.34 -1.26
N ASN A 38 -2.72 -6.23 -1.32
CA ASN A 38 -3.98 -6.10 -2.04
C ASN A 38 -3.97 -4.81 -2.85
N ALA A 39 -4.51 -4.83 -4.06
CA ALA A 39 -4.58 -3.69 -4.94
C ALA A 39 -5.93 -3.65 -5.65
N ASP A 40 -6.95 -3.16 -4.97
CA ASP A 40 -8.33 -3.15 -5.46
C ASP A 40 -8.92 -1.73 -5.50
N GLY A 41 -9.92 -1.53 -6.35
CA GLY A 41 -10.57 -0.24 -6.57
C GLY A 41 -11.74 0.00 -5.62
N LEU A 42 -11.79 1.18 -5.02
CA LEU A 42 -12.90 1.63 -4.18
C LEU A 42 -13.50 2.94 -4.74
N PRO A 43 -14.83 3.04 -4.89
CA PRO A 43 -15.46 4.29 -5.26
C PRO A 43 -15.32 5.31 -4.11
N LEU A 44 -14.80 6.51 -4.40
CA LEU A 44 -14.58 7.55 -3.38
C LEU A 44 -15.84 8.30 -2.98
N SER A 45 -16.82 8.39 -3.87
CA SER A 45 -18.09 9.04 -3.59
C SER A 45 -19.22 8.40 -4.38
N LYS A 46 -20.44 8.54 -3.85
CA LYS A 46 -21.66 8.06 -4.51
C LYS A 46 -22.05 8.89 -5.74
N SER A 47 -21.46 10.06 -5.93
CA SER A 47 -21.86 11.05 -6.93
C SER A 47 -20.75 11.47 -7.90
N GLY A 48 -19.54 10.93 -7.77
CA GLY A 48 -18.41 11.24 -8.63
C GLY A 48 -17.75 9.99 -9.21
N PHE A 49 -17.32 10.07 -10.47
CA PHE A 49 -16.59 8.99 -11.16
C PHE A 49 -15.17 8.74 -10.61
N ASN A 50 -14.79 9.32 -9.47
CA ASN A 50 -13.43 9.17 -8.95
C ASN A 50 -13.31 7.85 -8.16
N GLU A 51 -12.38 7.02 -8.61
CA GLU A 51 -11.98 5.78 -7.97
C GLU A 51 -10.63 5.95 -7.26
N PHE A 52 -10.48 5.17 -6.20
CA PHE A 52 -9.29 5.09 -5.37
C PHE A 52 -8.75 3.68 -5.40
N TRP A 53 -7.50 3.54 -5.78
CA TRP A 53 -6.81 2.27 -5.95
C TRP A 53 -5.57 2.28 -5.06
N PRO A 54 -5.69 1.89 -3.77
CA PRO A 54 -4.57 1.72 -2.88
C PRO A 54 -3.89 0.37 -3.13
N ILE A 55 -2.56 0.37 -3.07
CA ILE A 55 -1.76 -0.83 -2.84
C ILE A 55 -1.63 -0.95 -1.32
N LEU A 56 -2.45 -1.78 -0.72
CA LEU A 56 -2.44 -2.07 0.71
C LEU A 56 -1.47 -3.21 0.99
N VAL A 57 -0.65 -3.05 2.02
CA VAL A 57 0.24 -4.07 2.56
C VAL A 57 -0.15 -4.34 4.00
N ARG A 58 -0.34 -5.61 4.31
CA ARG A 58 -0.57 -6.12 5.66
C ARG A 58 0.58 -7.03 6.06
N ILE A 59 1.01 -6.91 7.31
CA ILE A 59 1.97 -7.84 7.88
C ILE A 59 1.23 -9.05 8.46
N GLN A 60 1.49 -10.24 7.92
CA GLN A 60 0.79 -11.46 8.34
C GLN A 60 1.06 -11.75 9.83
N GLY A 61 -0.02 -12.03 10.58
CA GLY A 61 0.05 -12.25 12.03
C GLY A 61 -0.05 -10.97 12.87
N TYR A 62 -0.10 -9.81 12.23
CA TYR A 62 -0.23 -8.52 12.92
C TYR A 62 -1.42 -7.72 12.37
N ASP A 63 -2.03 -6.92 13.24
CA ASP A 63 -3.02 -5.91 12.85
C ASP A 63 -2.30 -4.61 12.45
N PHE A 64 -1.46 -4.72 11.42
CA PHE A 64 -0.69 -3.62 10.89
C PHE A 64 -0.85 -3.59 9.38
N VAL A 65 -1.59 -2.58 8.90
CA VAL A 65 -1.88 -2.35 7.48
C VAL A 65 -1.43 -0.94 7.12
N PHE A 66 -0.79 -0.79 5.97
CA PHE A 66 -0.38 0.50 5.44
C PHE A 66 -0.53 0.51 3.91
N ALA A 67 -0.53 1.69 3.32
CA ALA A 67 -0.49 1.84 1.87
C ALA A 67 0.97 1.94 1.40
N ALA A 68 1.35 1.16 0.39
CA ALA A 68 2.62 1.31 -0.34
C ALA A 68 2.46 2.20 -1.60
N GLY A 69 1.23 2.39 -2.05
CA GLY A 69 0.93 3.27 -3.18
C GLY A 69 -0.55 3.61 -3.20
N ILE A 70 -0.88 4.76 -3.76
CA ILE A 70 -2.26 5.19 -3.96
C ILE A 70 -2.36 5.79 -5.35
N TYR A 71 -3.25 5.25 -6.16
CA TYR A 71 -3.73 5.89 -7.37
C TYR A 71 -5.14 6.46 -7.16
N GLN A 72 -5.38 7.64 -7.72
CA GLN A 72 -6.70 8.26 -7.79
C GLN A 72 -6.96 8.75 -9.21
N GLY A 73 -8.09 8.37 -9.79
CA GLY A 73 -8.49 8.79 -11.14
C GLY A 73 -9.98 8.57 -11.38
N ARG A 74 -10.47 8.88 -12.59
CA ARG A 74 -11.89 8.70 -12.96
C ARG A 74 -12.30 7.24 -13.24
N GLY A 75 -11.48 6.30 -12.81
CA GLY A 75 -11.49 4.90 -13.23
C GLY A 75 -10.13 4.28 -12.92
N LYS A 76 -10.04 2.96 -13.06
CA LYS A 76 -8.80 2.18 -12.86
C LYS A 76 -7.58 2.75 -13.59
N PRO A 77 -6.36 2.52 -13.08
CA PRO A 77 -5.14 2.81 -13.82
C PRO A 77 -5.19 2.20 -15.23
N ALA A 78 -4.77 2.96 -16.24
CA ALA A 78 -4.78 2.49 -17.63
C ALA A 78 -3.79 1.34 -17.87
N ASP A 79 -2.69 1.32 -17.13
CA ASP A 79 -1.65 0.30 -17.20
C ASP A 79 -1.28 -0.17 -15.79
N VAL A 80 -1.50 -1.46 -15.53
CA VAL A 80 -1.20 -2.09 -14.25
C VAL A 80 0.30 -2.17 -13.98
N ASN A 81 1.14 -2.30 -15.01
CA ASN A 81 2.59 -2.35 -14.86
C ASN A 81 3.12 -1.01 -14.40
N VAL A 82 2.57 0.08 -14.96
CA VAL A 82 2.93 1.44 -14.54
C VAL A 82 2.45 1.68 -13.10
N TYR A 83 1.23 1.26 -12.77
CA TYR A 83 0.66 1.36 -11.42
C TYR A 83 1.49 0.63 -10.35
N LEU A 84 1.92 -0.59 -10.63
CA LEU A 84 2.69 -1.40 -9.69
C LEU A 84 4.20 -1.11 -9.74
N LYS A 85 4.70 -0.36 -10.71
CA LYS A 85 6.14 -0.17 -10.98
C LYS A 85 6.96 0.16 -9.73
N PHE A 86 6.53 1.14 -8.94
CA PHE A 86 7.29 1.58 -7.77
C PHE A 86 7.21 0.56 -6.64
N PHE A 87 6.02 0.03 -6.36
CA PHE A 87 5.85 -1.03 -5.37
C PHE A 87 6.63 -2.30 -5.72
N ALA A 88 6.69 -2.67 -7.00
CA ALA A 88 7.47 -3.81 -7.48
C ALA A 88 8.98 -3.60 -7.38
N ALA A 89 9.46 -2.36 -7.25
CA ALA A 89 10.87 -2.04 -7.03
C ALA A 89 11.26 -2.05 -5.55
N ASP A 90 10.28 -1.97 -4.64
CA ASP A 90 10.48 -2.08 -3.19
C ASP A 90 10.62 -3.54 -2.71
N ILE A 91 10.25 -4.52 -3.55
CA ILE A 91 10.26 -5.97 -3.25
C ILE A 91 11.32 -6.71 -4.04
#